data_AF-A0A132NZZ3-F1
#
_entry.id   AF-A0A132NZZ3-F1
#
_cell.length_a   1.000
_cell.length_b   1.000
_cell.length_c   1.000
_cell.angle_alpha   90.00
_cell.angle_beta   90.00
_cell.angle_gamma   90.00
#
_symmetry.space_group_name_H-M   'P 1'
#
loop_
_entity.id
_entity.type
_entity.pdbx_description
1 polymer ?
#
loop_
_entity_poly.entity_id
_entity_poly.type
_entity_poly.pdbx_seq_one_letter_code
_entity_poly.pdbx_strand_id
1 'polypeptide(L)'
;MQQVYLINSSGSLMYSYSTIKDLDSNDHITLSSTYFSLSTMSNECSPREPCTSGLREIGTTTGNIACLETPTGIRLIAAAAKRISVVRLHQFLKDLYRLYADFVVKNPFFVPNQLIRAVKFEKEVQKLVQGV
;
A
#
# COMPACT_ATOMS: atom_id res chain seq x y z
N MET A 1 -12.38 -4.53 1.32
CA MET A 1 -11.33 -3.49 1.47
C MET A 1 -11.93 -2.10 1.25
N GLN A 2 -11.32 -1.02 1.77
CA GLN A 2 -11.78 0.36 1.54
C GLN A 2 -10.82 1.16 0.66
N GLN A 3 -9.52 1.10 0.95
CA GLN A 3 -8.48 1.78 0.19
C GLN A 3 -7.22 0.92 0.10
N VAL A 4 -6.47 1.03 -1.00
CA VAL A 4 -5.17 0.39 -1.19
C VAL A 4 -4.26 1.36 -1.92
N TYR A 5 -3.03 1.52 -1.42
CA TYR A 5 -2.01 2.37 -2.02
C TYR A 5 -0.71 1.61 -2.20
N LEU A 6 -0.06 1.81 -3.36
CA LEU A 6 1.34 1.48 -3.59
C LEU A 6 2.11 2.79 -3.74
N ILE A 7 3.11 2.95 -2.90
CA ILE A 7 3.96 4.13 -2.85
C ILE A 7 5.38 3.71 -3.13
N ASN A 8 6.05 4.47 -3.99
CA ASN A 8 7.44 4.24 -4.32
C ASN A 8 8.39 4.58 -3.15
N SER A 9 9.64 4.16 -3.26
CA SER A 9 10.73 4.57 -2.37
C SER A 9 10.92 6.10 -2.31
N SER A 10 10.60 6.82 -3.41
CA SER A 10 10.60 8.29 -3.46
C SER A 10 9.40 8.97 -2.81
N GLY A 11 8.39 8.21 -2.36
CA GLY A 11 7.14 8.77 -1.81
C GLY A 11 6.09 9.14 -2.84
N SER A 12 6.34 8.85 -4.12
CA SER A 12 5.36 9.05 -5.18
C SER A 12 4.32 7.94 -5.21
N LEU A 13 3.05 8.31 -5.42
CA LEU A 13 1.95 7.36 -5.59
C LEU A 13 2.09 6.61 -6.93
N MET A 14 2.19 5.28 -6.87
CA MET A 14 2.29 4.42 -8.05
C MET A 14 0.95 3.78 -8.44
N TYR A 15 0.12 3.47 -7.44
CA TYR A 15 -1.22 2.92 -7.66
C TYR A 15 -2.13 3.24 -6.48
N SER A 16 -3.37 3.61 -6.79
CA SER A 16 -4.44 3.83 -5.83
C SER A 16 -5.66 3.00 -6.21
N TYR A 17 -6.31 2.45 -5.20
CA TYR A 17 -7.63 1.87 -5.29
C TYR A 17 -8.46 2.38 -4.13
N SER A 18 -9.68 2.84 -4.41
CA SER A 18 -10.62 3.29 -3.39
C SER A 18 -12.02 2.86 -3.76
N THR A 19 -12.77 2.39 -2.77
CA THR A 19 -14.22 2.15 -2.88
C THR A 19 -15.03 3.38 -2.43
N ILE A 20 -14.38 4.34 -1.78
CA ILE A 20 -15.01 5.58 -1.32
C ILE A 20 -15.10 6.52 -2.52
N LYS A 21 -16.32 6.92 -2.88
CA LYS A 21 -16.66 7.66 -4.10
C LYS A 21 -16.26 9.14 -4.08
N ASP A 22 -15.99 9.70 -2.91
CA ASP A 22 -15.78 11.15 -2.72
C ASP A 22 -14.30 11.56 -2.65
N LEU A 23 -13.37 10.73 -3.12
CA LEU A 23 -11.94 11.07 -3.16
C LEU A 23 -11.53 11.51 -4.56
N ASP A 24 -10.95 12.70 -4.66
CA ASP A 24 -10.31 13.16 -5.88
C ASP A 24 -8.91 12.52 -6.04
N SER A 25 -8.36 12.59 -7.26
CA SER A 25 -6.99 12.19 -7.56
C SER A 25 -5.98 12.89 -6.65
N ASN A 26 -6.21 14.16 -6.34
CA ASN A 26 -5.35 14.94 -5.46
C ASN A 26 -5.40 14.46 -4.00
N ASP A 27 -6.55 13.97 -3.54
CA ASP A 27 -6.69 13.42 -2.19
C ASP A 27 -5.92 12.12 -2.06
N HIS A 28 -5.94 11.27 -3.08
CA HIS A 28 -5.13 10.05 -3.10
C HIS A 28 -3.62 10.35 -3.01
N ILE A 29 -3.15 11.38 -3.73
CA ILE A 29 -1.76 11.82 -3.65
C ILE A 29 -1.44 12.33 -2.25
N THR A 30 -2.30 13.18 -1.69
CA THR A 30 -2.13 13.76 -0.35
C THR A 30 -2.10 12.66 0.72
N LEU A 31 -3.07 11.75 0.72
CA LEU A 31 -3.14 10.63 1.67
C LEU A 31 -1.92 9.72 1.58
N SER A 32 -1.50 9.36 0.36
CA SER A 32 -0.31 8.55 0.17
C SER A 32 0.94 9.23 0.73
N SER A 33 1.08 10.54 0.52
CA SER A 33 2.20 11.33 1.03
C SER A 33 2.18 11.40 2.56
N THR A 34 1.00 11.57 3.16
CA THR A 34 0.84 11.52 4.62
C THR A 34 1.28 10.16 5.19
N TYR A 35 0.87 9.05 4.58
CA TYR A 35 1.28 7.73 5.05
C TYR A 35 2.78 7.47 4.86
N PHE A 36 3.36 7.96 3.77
CA PHE A 36 4.80 7.91 3.56
C PHE A 36 5.52 8.63 4.70
N SER A 37 5.14 9.88 4.98
CA SER A 37 5.72 10.66 6.09
C SER A 37 5.54 9.96 7.44
N LEU A 38 4.36 9.38 7.71
CA LEU A 38 4.12 8.60 8.93
C LEU A 38 5.05 7.40 9.05
N SER A 39 5.28 6.66 7.96
CA SER A 39 6.19 5.52 7.96
C SER A 39 7.64 5.94 8.21
N THR A 40 8.09 7.04 7.60
CA THR A 40 9.44 7.58 7.81
C THR A 40 9.62 8.07 9.25
N MET A 41 8.67 8.85 9.77
CA MET A 41 8.71 9.30 11.17
C MET A 41 8.71 8.13 12.16
N SER A 42 7.92 7.09 11.90
CA SER A 42 7.91 5.89 12.73
C SER A 42 9.27 5.18 12.76
N ASN A 43 10.04 5.26 11.67
CA ASN A 43 11.38 4.69 11.62
C ASN A 43 12.38 5.50 12.46
N GLU A 44 12.31 6.84 12.38
CA GLU A 44 13.15 7.76 13.17
C GLU A 44 12.83 7.71 14.67
N CYS A 45 11.56 7.51 15.03
CA CYS A 45 11.14 7.36 16.43
C CYS A 45 11.44 5.97 17.02
N SER A 46 12.07 5.07 16.26
CA SER A 46 12.37 3.73 16.76
C SER A 46 13.41 3.77 17.87
N PRO A 47 13.15 3.16 19.05
CA PRO A 47 14.10 3.14 20.15
C PRO A 47 15.33 2.25 19.89
N ARG A 48 15.36 1.49 18.78
CA ARG A 48 16.43 0.57 18.43
C ARG A 48 16.91 0.80 17.00
N GLU A 49 18.23 0.94 16.87
CA GLU A 49 18.94 0.98 15.58
C GLU A 49 19.59 -0.39 15.27
N PRO A 50 19.51 -0.89 14.02
CA PRO A 50 18.67 -0.39 12.93
C PRO A 50 17.18 -0.74 13.15
N CYS A 51 16.30 0.11 12.63
CA CYS A 51 14.87 -0.12 12.71
C CYS A 51 14.47 -1.34 11.85
N THR A 52 13.96 -2.39 12.48
CA THR A 52 13.68 -3.67 11.80
C THR A 52 12.22 -3.87 11.41
N SER A 53 11.28 -3.13 12.03
CA SER A 53 9.85 -3.41 11.89
C SER A 53 9.06 -2.33 11.16
N GLY A 54 9.49 -1.07 11.23
CA GLY A 54 8.79 0.10 10.68
C GLY A 54 7.31 0.20 11.03
N LEU A 55 6.58 1.08 10.34
CA LEU A 55 5.14 1.22 10.52
C LEU A 55 4.41 -0.03 9.99
N ARG A 56 3.72 -0.75 10.88
CA ARG A 56 3.00 -1.99 10.54
C ARG A 56 1.50 -1.84 10.51
N GLU A 57 0.94 -1.12 11.47
CA GLU A 57 -0.50 -0.98 11.62
C GLU A 57 -0.87 0.40 12.16
N ILE A 58 -2.02 0.88 11.74
CA ILE A 58 -2.68 2.05 12.31
C ILE A 58 -4.12 1.62 12.63
N GLY A 59 -4.42 1.54 13.92
CA GLY A 59 -5.76 1.30 14.42
C GLY A 59 -6.54 2.61 14.48
N THR A 60 -7.71 2.65 13.86
CA THR A 60 -8.66 3.77 13.97
C THR A 60 -9.98 3.26 14.56
N THR A 61 -10.84 4.18 15.01
CA THR A 61 -12.15 3.82 15.59
C THR A 61 -13.03 3.09 14.57
N THR A 62 -12.91 3.44 13.28
CA THR A 62 -13.75 2.97 12.18
C THR A 62 -13.14 1.80 11.40
N GLY A 63 -11.82 1.64 11.44
CA GLY A 63 -11.13 0.64 10.63
C GLY A 63 -9.69 0.38 11.00
N ASN A 64 -9.11 -0.62 10.35
CA ASN A 64 -7.72 -1.00 10.51
C ASN A 64 -6.99 -0.67 9.22
N ILE A 65 -5.80 -0.08 9.36
CA ILE A 65 -4.90 0.17 8.26
C ILE A 65 -3.64 -0.66 8.51
N ALA A 66 -3.26 -1.49 7.54
CA ALA A 66 -2.01 -2.22 7.58
C ALA A 66 -1.03 -1.63 6.59
N CYS A 67 0.24 -1.66 6.95
CA CYS A 67 1.37 -1.16 6.18
C CYS A 67 2.40 -2.27 6.00
N LEU A 68 2.96 -2.35 4.80
CA LEU A 68 4.05 -3.26 4.45
C LEU A 68 5.12 -2.47 3.70
N GLU A 69 6.26 -2.27 4.35
CA GLU A 69 7.47 -1.79 3.70
C GLU A 69 8.29 -2.97 3.20
N THR A 70 8.70 -2.89 1.93
CA THR A 70 9.51 -3.91 1.26
C THR A 70 10.99 -3.53 1.34
N PRO A 71 11.93 -4.50 1.25
CA PRO A 71 13.36 -4.20 1.23
C PRO A 71 13.80 -3.28 0.06
N THR A 72 13.01 -3.22 -1.01
CA THR A 72 13.24 -2.33 -2.15
C THR A 72 12.73 -0.90 -1.93
N GLY A 73 12.20 -0.59 -0.73
CA GLY A 73 11.67 0.72 -0.35
C GLY A 73 10.25 1.01 -0.83
N ILE A 74 9.58 0.06 -1.49
CA ILE A 74 8.17 0.20 -1.86
C ILE A 74 7.31 -0.01 -0.62
N ARG A 75 6.32 0.86 -0.43
CA ARG A 75 5.38 0.80 0.69
C ARG A 75 3.98 0.50 0.17
N LEU A 76 3.39 -0.56 0.72
CA LEU A 76 2.04 -0.99 0.42
C LEU A 76 1.16 -0.72 1.63
N ILE A 77 0.02 -0.07 1.41
CA ILE A 77 -0.91 0.32 2.46
C ILE A 77 -2.28 -0.19 2.09
N ALA A 78 -2.97 -0.75 3.07
CA ALA A 78 -4.31 -1.28 2.92
C ALA A 78 -5.19 -0.82 4.09
N ALA A 79 -6.28 -0.14 3.77
CA ALA A 79 -7.30 0.25 4.73
C ALA A 79 -8.55 -0.62 4.57
N ALA A 80 -9.08 -1.10 5.68
CA ALA A 80 -10.32 -1.86 5.71
C ALA A 80 -11.16 -1.56 6.95
N ALA A 81 -12.46 -1.87 6.84
CA ALA A 81 -13.38 -1.79 7.96
C ALA A 81 -12.94 -2.74 9.09
N LYS A 82 -13.28 -2.36 10.34
CA LYS A 82 -12.87 -3.07 11.57
C LYS A 82 -13.21 -4.57 11.62
N ARG A 83 -14.17 -5.03 10.82
CA ARG A 83 -14.52 -6.45 10.67
C ARG A 83 -13.38 -7.31 10.11
N ILE A 84 -12.47 -6.71 9.35
CA ILE A 84 -11.32 -7.40 8.75
C ILE A 84 -10.15 -7.34 9.74
N SER A 85 -9.62 -8.51 10.09
CA SER A 85 -8.48 -8.61 11.00
C SER A 85 -7.19 -8.07 10.35
N VAL A 86 -6.32 -7.50 11.17
CA VAL A 86 -4.99 -7.01 10.74
C VAL A 86 -4.16 -8.13 10.13
N VAL A 87 -4.28 -9.36 10.64
CA VAL A 87 -3.60 -10.54 10.08
C VAL A 87 -4.00 -10.79 8.63
N ARG A 88 -5.31 -10.70 8.32
CA ARG A 88 -5.83 -10.86 6.95
C ARG A 88 -5.37 -9.72 6.04
N LEU A 89 -5.29 -8.51 6.55
CA LEU A 89 -4.74 -7.35 5.84
C LEU A 89 -3.25 -7.54 5.48
N HIS A 90 -2.43 -8.02 6.41
CA HIS A 90 -1.03 -8.32 6.10
C HIS A 90 -0.86 -9.44 5.08
N GLN A 91 -1.73 -10.46 5.11
CA GLN A 91 -1.75 -11.49 4.08
C GLN A 91 -2.10 -10.90 2.71
N PHE A 92 -3.14 -10.06 2.65
CA PHE A 92 -3.51 -9.32 1.45
C PHE A 92 -2.34 -8.48 0.90
N LEU A 93 -1.62 -7.76 1.75
CA LEU A 93 -0.47 -6.95 1.33
C LEU A 93 0.68 -7.79 0.75
N LYS A 94 0.92 -8.99 1.30
CA LYS A 94 1.90 -9.94 0.75
C LYS A 94 1.47 -10.44 -0.62
N ASP A 95 0.18 -10.74 -0.79
CA ASP A 95 -0.36 -11.20 -2.07
C ASP A 95 -0.37 -10.08 -3.12
N LEU A 96 -0.66 -8.85 -2.71
CA LEU A 96 -0.55 -7.66 -3.55
C LEU A 96 0.91 -7.41 -4.00
N TYR A 97 1.88 -7.60 -3.10
CA TYR A 97 3.30 -7.50 -3.46
C TYR A 97 3.72 -8.57 -4.48
N ARG A 98 3.20 -9.79 -4.38
CA ARG A 98 3.41 -10.85 -5.40
C ARG A 98 2.86 -10.43 -6.76
N LEU A 99 1.63 -9.91 -6.80
CA LEU A 99 1.03 -9.39 -8.04
C LEU A 99 1.85 -8.25 -8.64
N TYR A 100 2.37 -7.35 -7.79
CA TYR A 100 3.26 -6.28 -8.23
C TYR A 100 4.54 -6.85 -8.88
N ALA A 101 5.19 -7.82 -8.24
CA ALA A 101 6.36 -8.47 -8.80
C ALA A 101 6.05 -9.15 -10.16
N ASP A 102 4.92 -9.86 -10.26
CA ASP A 102 4.58 -10.66 -11.44
C ASP A 102 4.14 -9.84 -12.65
N PHE A 103 3.37 -8.77 -12.44
CA PHE A 103 2.78 -7.99 -13.53
C PHE A 103 3.48 -6.65 -13.80
N VAL A 104 4.22 -6.13 -12.82
CA VAL A 104 4.88 -4.82 -12.94
C VAL A 104 6.39 -5.00 -13.10
N VAL A 105 7.05 -5.70 -12.17
CA VAL A 105 8.52 -5.86 -12.21
C VAL A 105 8.97 -6.73 -13.37
N LYS A 106 8.24 -7.80 -13.69
CA LYS A 106 8.54 -8.66 -14.84
C LYS A 106 8.18 -8.02 -16.20
N ASN A 107 7.50 -6.87 -16.23
CA ASN A 107 7.17 -6.21 -17.47
C ASN A 107 8.37 -5.39 -17.97
N PRO A 108 9.00 -5.77 -19.11
CA PRO A 108 10.20 -5.10 -19.61
C PRO A 108 9.95 -3.65 -20.05
N PHE A 109 8.69 -3.26 -20.25
CA PHE A 109 8.30 -1.90 -20.62
C PHE A 109 7.91 -1.05 -19.41
N PHE A 110 7.94 -1.60 -18.20
CA PHE A 110 7.64 -0.83 -17.00
C PHE A 110 8.82 0.05 -16.62
N VAL A 111 8.59 1.37 -16.59
CA VAL A 111 9.56 2.33 -16.07
C VAL A 111 9.34 2.45 -14.56
N PRO A 112 10.38 2.19 -13.73
CA PRO A 112 10.28 2.38 -12.28
C PRO A 112 9.81 3.79 -11.92
N ASN A 113 9.18 3.91 -10.75
CA ASN A 113 8.71 5.19 -10.18
C ASN A 113 7.59 5.88 -10.98
N GLN A 114 6.96 5.19 -11.93
CA GLN A 114 5.79 5.68 -12.65
C GLN A 114 4.49 5.01 -12.19
N LEU A 115 3.36 5.62 -12.57
CA LEU A 115 2.03 5.07 -12.34
C LEU A 115 1.89 3.71 -13.03
N ILE A 116 1.34 2.73 -12.29
CA ILE A 116 1.11 1.38 -12.80
C ILE A 116 -0.15 1.39 -13.66
N ARG A 117 0.03 1.28 -14.99
CA ARG A 117 -1.07 1.24 -15.98
C ARG A 117 -1.32 -0.15 -16.58
N ALA A 118 -0.82 -1.20 -15.91
CA ALA A 118 -0.94 -2.56 -16.40
C ALA A 118 -2.35 -3.11 -16.17
N VAL A 119 -3.15 -3.27 -17.23
CA VAL A 119 -4.53 -3.78 -17.17
C VAL A 119 -4.61 -5.15 -16.49
N LYS A 120 -3.63 -6.03 -16.71
CA LYS A 120 -3.56 -7.34 -16.05
C LYS A 120 -3.39 -7.21 -14.53
N PHE A 121 -2.53 -6.29 -14.09
CA PHE A 121 -2.33 -6.01 -12.67
C PHE A 121 -3.64 -5.52 -12.03
N GLU A 122 -4.28 -4.53 -12.65
CA GLU A 122 -5.54 -3.96 -12.13
C GLU A 122 -6.63 -5.02 -11.99
N LYS A 123 -6.79 -5.89 -12.99
CA LYS A 123 -7.76 -7.00 -12.96
C LYS A 123 -7.49 -7.98 -11.81
N GLU A 124 -6.24 -8.37 -11.58
CA GLU A 124 -5.89 -9.29 -10.50
C GLU A 124 -6.01 -8.63 -9.12
N VAL A 125 -5.67 -7.34 -8.99
CA VAL A 125 -5.88 -6.60 -7.74
C VAL A 125 -7.37 -6.48 -7.42
N GLN A 126 -8.22 -6.21 -8.42
CA GLN A 126 -9.67 -6.14 -8.21
C GLN A 126 -10.25 -7.47 -7.73
N LYS A 127 -9.81 -8.61 -8.31
CA LYS A 127 -10.18 -9.94 -7.82
C LYS A 127 -9.72 -10.18 -6.39
N LEU A 128 -8.47 -9.80 -6.09
CA LEU A 128 -7.91 -9.95 -4.75
C LEU A 128 -8.70 -9.14 -3.72
N VAL A 129 -9.09 -7.90 -4.06
CA VAL A 129 -9.92 -7.04 -3.22
C VAL A 129 -11.32 -7.63 -2.98
N GLN A 130 -11.93 -8.25 -4.00
CA GLN A 130 -13.23 -8.91 -3.87
C GLN A 130 -13.19 -10.18 -3.02
N GLY A 131 -12.04 -10.86 -2.95
CA GLY A 131 -11.84 -12.05 -2.12
C GLY A 131 -11.65 -11.77 -0.62
N VAL A 132 -11.55 -10.50 -0.20
CA VAL A 132 -11.31 -10.07 1.19
C VAL A 132 -12.55 -9.51 1.85
#